data_AF-A0A8S2QHA7-F1
#
_entry.id   AF-A0A8S2QHA7-F1
#
_cell.length_a   1.000
_cell.length_b   1.000
_cell.length_c   1.000
_cell.angle_alpha   90.00
_cell.angle_beta   90.00
_cell.angle_gamma   90.00
#
_symmetry.space_group_name_H-M   'P 1'
#
loop_
_entity.id
_entity.type
_entity.pdbx_description
1 polymer ?
#
loop_
_entity_poly.entity_id
_entity_poly.type
_entity_poly.pdbx_seq_one_letter_code
_entity_poly.pdbx_strand_id
1 'polypeptide(L)' 'MMPYSNKAKKLNEDTLFFLFYLFGNDYIQISAANELYRRDWRYHKDERIWLT' A
#
# COMPACT_ATOMS: atom_id res chain seq x y z
N MET A 1 6.77 14.34 -13.91
CA MET A 1 6.93 13.09 -13.12
C MET A 1 7.43 13.49 -11.73
N MET A 2 6.62 13.34 -10.68
CA MET A 2 6.97 13.86 -9.34
C MET A 2 8.02 12.97 -8.64
N PRO A 3 9.07 13.55 -8.02
CA PRO A 3 10.27 12.82 -7.54
C PRO A 3 10.07 12.01 -6.23
N TYR A 4 8.85 11.93 -5.69
CA TYR A 4 8.59 11.30 -4.38
C TYR A 4 8.29 9.80 -4.42
N SER A 5 8.45 9.13 -5.56
CA SER A 5 8.05 7.73 -5.79
C SER A 5 8.87 6.65 -5.06
N ASN A 6 9.94 6.97 -4.33
CA ASN A 6 10.86 5.96 -3.77
C ASN A 6 10.79 5.77 -2.24
N LYS A 7 9.93 6.49 -1.51
CA LYS A 7 9.83 6.32 -0.05
C LYS A 7 9.11 5.03 0.34
N ALA A 8 8.03 4.65 -0.36
CA ALA A 8 7.23 3.46 -0.04
C ALA A 8 8.03 2.15 -0.11
N LYS A 9 8.97 2.03 -1.05
CA LYS A 9 9.85 0.86 -1.19
C LYS A 9 10.69 0.55 0.06
N LYS A 10 11.00 1.57 0.87
CA LYS A 10 11.80 1.40 2.09
C LYS A 10 10.96 1.08 3.32
N LEU A 11 9.63 1.10 3.21
CA LEU A 11 8.74 0.85 4.33
C LEU A 11 8.51 -0.66 4.50
N ASN A 12 8.36 -1.06 5.76
CA ASN A 12 7.94 -2.42 6.12
C ASN A 12 6.46 -2.62 5.78
N GLU A 13 6.06 -3.88 5.61
CA GLU A 13 4.68 -4.24 5.22
C GLU A 13 3.65 -3.75 6.23
N ASP A 14 3.91 -3.86 7.54
CA ASP A 14 3.05 -3.34 8.60
C ASP A 14 2.78 -1.84 8.46
N THR A 15 3.80 -1.07 8.09
CA THR A 15 3.65 0.37 7.84
C THR A 15 2.84 0.62 6.57
N LEU A 16 3.03 -0.18 5.52
CA LEU A 16 2.22 -0.07 4.31
C LEU A 16 0.75 -0.40 4.58
N PHE A 17 0.45 -1.44 5.37
CA PHE A 17 -0.92 -1.74 5.79
C PHE A 17 -1.51 -0.60 6.62
N PHE A 18 -0.75 -0.08 7.58
CA PHE A 18 -1.18 1.05 8.40
C PHE A 18 -1.52 2.27 7.54
N LEU A 19 -0.64 2.63 6.59
CA LEU A 19 -0.87 3.74 5.66
C LEU A 19 -2.09 3.50 4.75
N PHE A 20 -2.28 2.27 4.29
CA PHE A 20 -3.41 1.90 3.43
C PHE A 20 -4.76 2.05 4.13
N TYR A 21 -4.87 1.66 5.41
CA TYR A 21 -6.11 1.78 6.18
C TYR A 21 -6.33 3.17 6.78
N LEU A 22 -5.26 3.92 7.08
CA LEU A 22 -5.37 5.24 7.69
C LEU A 22 -5.74 6.34 6.68
N PHE A 23 -5.18 6.28 5.46
CA PHE A 23 -5.30 7.36 4.47
C PHE A 23 -6.24 6.98 3.30
N GLY A 24 -7.46 6.56 3.63
CA GLY A 24 -8.47 6.24 2.61
C GLY A 24 -8.75 7.39 1.65
N ASN A 25 -8.87 7.09 0.35
CA ASN A 25 -9.07 8.07 -0.74
C ASN A 25 -7.92 9.06 -0.98
N ASP A 26 -6.74 8.82 -0.41
CA ASP A 26 -5.54 9.62 -0.66
C ASP A 26 -4.58 8.91 -1.62
N TYR A 27 -3.71 9.67 -2.29
CA TYR A 27 -2.56 9.16 -3.04
C TYR A 27 -1.67 8.24 -2.18
N ILE A 28 -1.60 8.48 -0.86
CA ILE A 28 -0.87 7.62 0.08
C ILE A 28 -1.39 6.18 0.05
N GLN A 29 -2.72 5.98 0.04
CA GLN A 29 -3.32 4.64 -0.01
C GLN A 29 -2.97 3.93 -1.32
N ILE A 30 -3.05 4.63 -2.46
CA ILE A 30 -2.70 4.06 -3.77
C ILE A 30 -1.21 3.70 -3.81
N SER A 31 -0.34 4.55 -3.28
CA SER A 31 1.10 4.28 -3.21
C SER A 31 1.41 3.06 -2.33
N ALA A 32 0.73 2.91 -1.19
CA ALA A 32 0.91 1.77 -0.30
C ALA A 32 0.40 0.47 -0.95
N ALA A 33 -0.78 0.52 -1.57
CA ALA A 33 -1.35 -0.61 -2.30
C ALA A 33 -0.42 -1.08 -3.43
N ASN A 34 0.11 -0.16 -4.24
CA ASN A 34 1.03 -0.50 -5.33
C ASN A 34 2.28 -1.22 -4.83
N GLU A 35 2.84 -0.79 -3.70
CA GLU A 35 4.02 -1.43 -3.13
C GLU A 35 3.69 -2.82 -2.56
N LEU A 36 2.56 -2.98 -1.88
CA LEU A 36 2.08 -4.29 -1.42
C LEU A 36 1.86 -5.25 -2.61
N TYR A 37 1.22 -4.79 -3.68
CA TYR A 37 1.04 -5.58 -4.91
C TYR A 37 2.38 -6.03 -5.53
N ARG A 38 3.40 -5.16 -5.52
CA ARG A 38 4.76 -5.49 -5.99
C ARG A 38 5.46 -6.55 -5.14
N ARG A 39 5.03 -6.73 -3.89
CA ARG A 39 5.52 -7.75 -2.94
C ARG A 39 4.61 -8.98 -2.93
N ASP A 40 3.85 -9.18 -4.00
CA ASP A 40 2.94 -10.30 -4.19
C ASP A 40 1.72 -10.38 -3.25
N TRP A 41 1.47 -9.35 -2.44
CA TRP A 41 0.22 -9.25 -1.72
C TRP A 41 -0.96 -8.98 -2.67
N ARG A 42 -2.11 -9.54 -2.34
CA ARG A 42 -3.38 -9.36 -3.08
C ARG A 42 -4.46 -8.90 -2.11
N TYR A 43 -5.22 -7.90 -2.54
CA TYR A 43 -6.29 -7.35 -1.73
C TYR A 43 -7.61 -8.04 -2.05
N HIS A 44 -8.21 -8.69 -1.04
CA HIS A 44 -9.54 -9.26 -1.13
C HIS A 44 -10.57 -8.16 -0.89
N LYS A 45 -11.30 -7.75 -1.93
CA LYS A 45 -12.18 -6.55 -1.88
C LYS A 45 -13.38 -6.71 -0.95
N ASP A 46 -13.92 -7.92 -0.85
CA ASP A 46 -15.14 -8.17 -0.08
C ASP A 46 -14.85 -8.26 1.42
N GLU A 47 -13.80 -9.02 1.77
CA GLU A 47 -13.33 -9.14 3.17
C GLU A 47 -12.47 -7.96 3.61
N ARG A 48 -12.03 -7.14 2.65
CA ARG A 48 -11.18 -5.95 2.85
C ARG A 48 -9.86 -6.25 3.56
N ILE A 49 -9.28 -7.41 3.28
CA ILE A 49 -8.00 -7.86 3.84
C ILE A 49 -6.94 -8.07 2.75
N TRP A 50 -5.68 -8.02 3.16
CA TRP A 50 -4.55 -8.37 2.31
C TRP A 50 -4.12 -9.81 2.60
N LEU A 51 -3.86 -10.57 1.54
CA LEU A 51 -3.45 -11.98 1.56
C LEU A 51 -2.18 -12.15 0.71
N THR A 52 -1.37 -13.16 1.01
CA THR A 52 -0.21 -13.57 0.22
C THR A 52 -0.30 -15.03 -0.17
#